data_AF-A0A2H0NE66-F1
#
_entry.id   AF-A0A2H0NE66-F1
#
_cell.length_a   1.000
_cell.length_b   1.000
_cell.length_c   1.000
_cell.angle_alpha   90.00
_cell.angle_beta   90.00
_cell.angle_gamma   90.00
#
_symmetry.space_group_name_H-M   'P 1'
#
loop_
_entity.id
_entity.type
_entity.pdbx_description
1 polymer ?
#
loop_
_entity_poly.entity_id
_entity_poly.type
_entity_poly.pdbx_seq_one_letter_code
_entity_poly.pdbx_strand_id
1 'polypeptide(L)'
;MIYSVINKKIFYNPRTWVFLLFVLILFSRILFLGSSPWHDDAFNFINKALTLAVTGEYNNAHSTGYPLWVFLLAGAMKMGHIITGHWPIIFIPNLLSAILGSLLVFSIYNIAKKILDNSKLSLLAVVVVLSNPVIWRWSTVAMSDVFALLLALFSLNFFLDYYSHNKIKSLLFSGLFLYLSLIVRIV
;
A
#
# COMPACT_ATOMS: atom_id res chain seq x y z
N MET A 1 18.92 -32.54 17.71
CA MET A 1 19.92 -31.74 16.96
C MET A 1 19.31 -30.96 15.79
N ILE A 2 18.26 -31.43 15.12
CA ILE A 2 17.62 -30.74 13.97
C ILE A 2 16.91 -29.43 14.39
N TYR A 3 16.27 -29.40 15.56
CA TYR A 3 15.60 -28.19 16.08
C TYR A 3 16.54 -27.01 16.35
N SER A 4 17.82 -27.23 16.67
CA SER A 4 18.75 -26.11 16.96
C SER A 4 19.30 -25.44 15.69
N VAL A 5 19.38 -26.17 14.57
CA VAL A 5 19.87 -25.65 13.30
C VAL A 5 18.78 -24.84 12.58
N ILE A 6 17.52 -25.28 12.65
CA ILE A 6 16.37 -24.56 12.07
C ILE A 6 16.15 -23.24 12.80
N ASN A 7 16.26 -23.23 14.14
CA ASN A 7 16.10 -22.00 14.93
C ASN A 7 17.18 -20.95 14.64
N LYS A 8 18.43 -21.32 14.33
CA LYS A 8 19.42 -20.28 13.99
C LYS A 8 19.13 -19.62 12.64
N LYS A 9 18.85 -20.37 11.58
CA LYS A 9 18.68 -19.76 10.23
C LYS A 9 17.49 -18.83 10.11
N ILE A 10 16.37 -19.11 10.78
CA ILE A 10 15.17 -18.26 10.75
C ILE A 10 15.43 -16.94 11.49
N PHE A 11 16.07 -16.98 12.65
CA PHE A 11 16.32 -15.79 13.46
C PHE A 11 17.32 -14.81 12.82
N TYR A 12 18.19 -15.26 11.92
CA TYR A 12 19.22 -14.41 11.28
C TYR A 12 18.84 -13.82 9.92
N ASN A 13 17.74 -14.24 9.27
CA ASN A 13 17.38 -13.67 7.97
C ASN A 13 16.42 -12.48 8.14
N PRO A 14 16.87 -11.22 7.96
CA PRO A 14 16.00 -10.06 8.13
C PRO A 14 14.81 -10.07 7.16
N ARG A 15 14.94 -10.70 5.99
CA ARG A 15 13.84 -10.78 5.01
C ARG A 15 12.65 -11.57 5.55
N THR A 16 12.92 -12.64 6.32
CA THR A 16 11.87 -13.43 6.96
C THR A 16 11.11 -12.59 7.97
N TRP A 17 11.80 -11.79 8.79
CA TRP A 17 11.18 -10.89 9.75
C TRP A 17 10.34 -9.80 9.09
N VAL A 18 10.82 -9.20 8.01
CA VAL A 18 10.05 -8.21 7.23
C VAL A 18 8.77 -8.83 6.68
N PHE A 19 8.85 -10.06 6.14
CA PHE A 19 7.68 -10.76 5.63
C PHE A 19 6.69 -11.12 6.75
N LEU A 20 7.18 -11.61 7.89
CA LEU A 20 6.33 -11.90 9.06
C LEU A 20 5.63 -10.64 9.58
N LEU A 21 6.34 -9.50 9.62
CA LEU A 21 5.74 -8.21 9.96
C LEU A 21 4.67 -7.79 8.95
N PHE A 22 4.91 -7.97 7.65
CA PHE A 22 3.90 -7.73 6.62
C PHE A 22 2.64 -8.57 6.87
N VAL A 23 2.79 -9.87 7.10
CA VAL A 23 1.64 -10.77 7.37
C VAL A 23 0.91 -10.37 8.64
N LEU A 24 1.64 -10.08 9.72
CA LEU A 24 1.05 -9.66 11.00
C LEU A 24 0.26 -8.36 10.85
N ILE A 25 0.84 -7.36 10.18
CA ILE A 25 0.20 -6.06 9.97
C ILE A 25 -1.01 -6.20 9.05
N LEU A 26 -0.90 -6.97 7.97
CA LEU A 26 -2.03 -7.24 7.09
C LEU A 26 -3.17 -7.93 7.84
N PHE A 27 -2.86 -8.97 8.61
CA PHE A 27 -3.86 -9.69 9.39
C PHE A 27 -4.53 -8.77 10.42
N SER A 28 -3.75 -7.96 11.14
CA SER A 28 -4.31 -6.98 12.07
C SER A 28 -5.26 -6.02 11.35
N ARG A 29 -4.95 -5.52 10.16
CA ARG A 29 -5.84 -4.62 9.43
C ARG A 29 -7.09 -5.31 8.89
N ILE A 30 -6.97 -6.57 8.46
CA ILE A 30 -8.11 -7.36 8.00
C ILE A 30 -9.16 -7.51 9.11
N LEU A 31 -8.73 -7.73 10.36
CA LEU A 31 -9.63 -7.86 11.51
C LEU A 31 -10.42 -6.58 11.82
N PHE A 32 -9.93 -5.42 11.37
CA PHE A 32 -10.55 -4.12 11.64
C PHE A 32 -10.89 -3.35 10.36
N LEU A 33 -11.16 -4.07 9.25
CA LEU A 33 -11.67 -3.42 8.05
C LEU A 33 -12.99 -2.72 8.36
N GLY A 34 -13.16 -1.51 7.83
CA GLY A 34 -14.42 -0.79 7.96
C GLY A 34 -15.57 -1.61 7.38
N SER A 35 -16.66 -1.73 8.14
CA SER A 35 -17.90 -2.38 7.70
C SER A 35 -18.82 -1.43 6.91
N SER A 36 -18.46 -0.15 6.82
CA SER A 36 -19.19 0.87 6.05
C SER A 36 -18.22 1.89 5.45
N PRO A 37 -18.60 2.57 4.36
CA PRO A 37 -17.86 3.70 3.82
C PRO A 37 -18.19 4.96 4.63
N TRP A 38 -17.84 4.98 5.92
CA TRP A 38 -18.21 6.04 6.86
C TRP A 38 -17.54 7.40 6.58
N HIS A 39 -16.54 7.44 5.70
CA HIS A 39 -15.85 8.67 5.33
C HIS A 39 -16.26 9.11 3.92
N ASP A 40 -16.60 10.39 3.76
CA ASP A 40 -17.14 10.95 2.51
C ASP A 40 -16.25 10.66 1.30
N ASP A 41 -14.94 10.87 1.43
CA ASP A 41 -13.98 10.56 0.35
C ASP A 41 -14.01 9.08 -0.06
N ALA A 42 -14.04 8.16 0.90
CA ALA A 42 -14.09 6.73 0.62
C ALA A 42 -15.38 6.34 -0.09
N PHE A 43 -16.52 6.89 0.36
CA PHE A 43 -17.81 6.73 -0.31
C PHE A 43 -17.76 7.23 -1.76
N ASN A 44 -17.21 8.43 -1.97
CA ASN A 44 -17.05 9.01 -3.30
C ASN A 44 -16.13 8.19 -4.22
N PHE A 45 -15.02 7.66 -3.70
CA PHE A 45 -14.12 6.80 -4.48
C PHE A 45 -14.78 5.49 -4.89
N ILE A 46 -15.48 4.85 -3.94
CA ILE A 46 -16.19 3.58 -4.20
C ILE A 46 -17.28 3.79 -5.25
N ASN A 47 -18.08 4.85 -5.14
CA ASN A 47 -19.15 5.12 -6.12
C ASN A 47 -18.59 5.36 -7.52
N LYS A 48 -17.56 6.19 -7.66
CA LYS A 48 -16.92 6.42 -8.97
C LYS A 48 -16.31 5.14 -9.54
N ALA A 49 -15.65 4.35 -8.69
CA ALA A 49 -15.05 3.08 -9.08
C ALA A 49 -16.11 2.07 -9.52
N LEU A 50 -17.26 2.01 -8.83
CA LEU A 50 -18.37 1.16 -9.20
C LEU A 50 -18.98 1.59 -10.54
N THR A 51 -19.23 2.89 -10.73
CA THR A 51 -19.71 3.43 -12.01
C THR A 51 -18.77 3.06 -13.15
N LEU A 52 -17.46 3.28 -12.98
CA LEU A 52 -16.45 2.92 -13.97
C LEU A 52 -16.42 1.40 -14.23
N ALA A 53 -16.52 0.58 -13.18
CA ALA A 53 -16.48 -0.88 -13.31
C ALA A 53 -17.69 -1.45 -14.08
N VAL A 54 -18.88 -0.86 -13.87
CA VAL A 54 -20.15 -1.26 -14.49
C VAL A 54 -20.28 -0.72 -15.92
N THR A 55 -20.03 0.57 -16.11
CA THR A 55 -20.33 1.27 -17.38
C THR A 55 -19.13 1.32 -18.32
N GLY A 56 -17.90 1.21 -17.80
CA GLY A 56 -16.68 1.50 -18.54
C GLY A 56 -16.40 3.00 -18.70
N GLU A 57 -17.29 3.87 -18.23
CA GLU A 57 -17.15 5.32 -18.36
C GLU A 57 -16.54 5.93 -17.09
N TYR A 58 -15.49 6.71 -17.28
CA TYR A 58 -14.93 7.54 -16.23
C TYR A 58 -15.69 8.87 -16.16
N ASN A 59 -16.84 8.87 -15.48
CA ASN A 59 -17.68 10.06 -15.38
C ASN A 59 -17.10 11.07 -14.40
N ASN A 60 -16.59 12.16 -14.96
CA ASN A 60 -15.75 13.13 -14.27
C ASN A 60 -16.35 14.54 -14.22
N ALA A 61 -17.65 14.68 -14.49
CA ALA A 61 -18.29 15.97 -14.80
C ALA A 61 -17.96 17.08 -13.78
N HIS A 62 -17.80 16.76 -12.49
CA HIS A 62 -17.53 17.76 -11.44
C HIS A 62 -16.65 17.27 -10.26
N SER A 63 -15.68 16.37 -10.45
CA SER A 63 -15.01 15.70 -9.30
C SER A 63 -13.48 15.72 -9.29
N THR A 64 -12.91 15.80 -8.08
CA THR A 64 -11.48 15.78 -7.75
C THR A 64 -10.71 14.60 -8.35
N GLY A 65 -9.50 14.90 -8.84
CA GLY A 65 -8.70 14.10 -9.78
C GLY A 65 -7.86 13.00 -9.14
N TYR A 66 -8.51 11.92 -8.71
CA TYR A 66 -7.82 10.71 -8.20
C TYR A 66 -7.92 9.51 -9.17
N PRO A 67 -7.63 9.68 -10.48
CA PRO A 67 -7.96 8.67 -11.48
C PRO A 67 -7.28 7.33 -11.16
N LEU A 68 -5.99 7.32 -10.83
CA LEU A 68 -5.29 6.06 -10.62
C LEU A 68 -5.87 5.24 -9.45
N TRP A 69 -6.33 5.90 -8.38
CA TRP A 69 -7.01 5.22 -7.28
C TRP A 69 -8.36 4.64 -7.71
N VAL A 70 -9.17 5.43 -8.42
CA VAL A 70 -10.49 5.01 -8.90
C VAL A 70 -10.39 3.85 -9.89
N PHE A 71 -9.43 3.91 -10.83
CA PHE A 71 -9.17 2.82 -11.78
C PHE A 71 -8.73 1.54 -11.07
N LEU A 72 -7.86 1.64 -10.06
CA LEU A 72 -7.41 0.49 -9.28
C LEU A 72 -8.58 -0.15 -8.52
N LEU A 73 -9.41 0.66 -7.85
CA LEU A 73 -10.61 0.20 -7.17
C LEU A 73 -11.60 -0.45 -8.15
N ALA A 74 -11.85 0.17 -9.30
CA ALA A 74 -12.77 -0.34 -10.31
C ALA A 74 -12.33 -1.72 -10.82
N GLY A 75 -11.03 -1.87 -11.11
CA GLY A 75 -10.45 -3.16 -11.50
C GLY A 75 -10.59 -4.22 -10.41
N ALA A 76 -10.28 -3.88 -9.15
CA ALA A 76 -10.42 -4.80 -8.02
C ALA A 76 -11.88 -5.23 -7.79
N MET A 77 -12.82 -4.28 -7.83
CA MET A 77 -14.25 -4.55 -7.67
C MET A 77 -14.81 -5.38 -8.82
N LYS A 78 -14.41 -5.09 -10.07
CA LYS A 78 -14.81 -5.88 -11.25
C LYS A 78 -14.32 -7.31 -11.17
N MET A 79 -13.06 -7.51 -10.74
CA MET A 79 -12.52 -8.84 -10.51
C MET A 79 -13.27 -9.56 -9.37
N GLY A 80 -13.56 -8.87 -8.28
CA GLY A 80 -14.38 -9.42 -7.19
C GLY A 80 -15.79 -9.83 -7.64
N HIS A 81 -16.42 -9.05 -8.51
CA HIS A 81 -17.71 -9.37 -9.11
C HIS A 81 -17.65 -10.61 -10.01
N ILE A 82 -16.61 -10.73 -10.84
CA ILE A 82 -16.41 -11.92 -11.70
C ILE A 82 -16.27 -13.19 -10.85
N ILE A 83 -15.61 -13.12 -9.70
CA ILE A 83 -15.35 -14.28 -8.83
C ILE A 83 -16.58 -14.67 -8.00
N THR A 84 -17.30 -13.68 -7.46
CA THR A 84 -18.36 -13.92 -6.46
C THR A 84 -19.77 -13.81 -7.02
N GLY A 85 -19.94 -13.25 -8.23
CA GLY A 85 -21.23 -12.93 -8.82
C GLY A 85 -21.91 -11.69 -8.24
N HIS A 86 -21.32 -11.02 -7.22
CA HIS A 86 -21.91 -9.87 -6.53
C HIS A 86 -20.91 -8.72 -6.47
N TRP A 87 -21.37 -7.46 -6.37
CA TRP A 87 -20.46 -6.31 -6.27
C TRP A 87 -20.00 -6.12 -4.82
N PRO A 88 -18.72 -6.37 -4.49
CA PRO A 88 -18.24 -6.32 -3.10
C PRO A 88 -17.83 -4.89 -2.72
N ILE A 89 -18.81 -3.98 -2.72
CA ILE A 89 -18.63 -2.52 -2.64
C ILE A 89 -17.91 -2.02 -1.37
N ILE A 90 -17.91 -2.78 -0.28
CA ILE A 90 -17.25 -2.40 0.98
C ILE A 90 -15.96 -3.20 1.19
N PHE A 91 -16.08 -4.52 1.15
CA PHE A 91 -14.98 -5.41 1.56
C PHE A 91 -13.76 -5.28 0.64
N ILE A 92 -13.92 -5.33 -0.68
CA ILE A 92 -12.78 -5.32 -1.61
C ILE A 92 -12.02 -3.98 -1.61
N PRO A 93 -12.68 -2.81 -1.67
CA PRO A 93 -11.99 -1.52 -1.57
C PRO A 93 -11.20 -1.34 -0.26
N ASN A 94 -11.78 -1.75 0.87
CA ASN A 94 -11.12 -1.66 2.16
C ASN A 94 -9.96 -2.67 2.28
N LEU A 95 -10.16 -3.90 1.79
CA LEU A 95 -9.10 -4.92 1.74
C LEU A 95 -7.92 -4.46 0.87
N LEU A 96 -8.19 -3.84 -0.27
CA LEU A 96 -7.15 -3.30 -1.14
C LEU A 96 -6.31 -2.24 -0.41
N SER A 97 -6.96 -1.33 0.34
CA SER A 97 -6.25 -0.34 1.16
C SER A 97 -5.42 -1.00 2.25
N ALA A 98 -5.92 -2.07 2.87
CA ALA A 98 -5.19 -2.82 3.89
C ALA A 98 -3.96 -3.52 3.31
N ILE A 99 -4.07 -4.09 2.12
CA ILE A 99 -2.94 -4.69 1.39
C ILE A 99 -1.91 -3.62 1.06
N LEU A 100 -2.31 -2.52 0.41
CA LEU A 100 -1.40 -1.45 0.01
C LEU A 100 -0.71 -0.80 1.21
N GLY A 101 -1.46 -0.53 2.28
CA GLY A 101 -0.88 -0.03 3.52
C GLY A 101 0.09 -1.01 4.15
N SER A 102 -0.10 -2.33 3.97
CA SER A 102 0.78 -3.35 4.56
C SER A 102 2.06 -3.47 3.75
N LEU A 103 2.00 -3.23 2.44
CA LEU A 103 3.19 -3.15 1.59
C LEU A 103 4.15 -2.02 1.99
N LEU A 104 3.69 -1.00 2.74
CA LEU A 104 4.57 0.03 3.31
C LEU A 104 5.70 -0.58 4.16
N VAL A 105 5.50 -1.76 4.76
CA VAL A 105 6.54 -2.51 5.50
C VAL A 105 7.82 -2.63 4.69
N PHE A 106 7.72 -3.04 3.42
CA PHE A 106 8.88 -3.28 2.58
C PHE A 106 9.60 -1.98 2.23
N SER A 107 8.87 -0.94 1.86
CA SER A 107 9.46 0.34 1.47
C SER A 107 10.11 1.04 2.66
N ILE A 108 9.44 1.09 3.81
CA ILE A 108 9.99 1.68 5.04
C ILE A 108 11.24 0.92 5.48
N TYR A 109 11.19 -0.42 5.49
CA TYR A 109 12.34 -1.25 5.85
C TYR A 109 13.55 -0.96 4.96
N ASN A 110 13.35 -0.94 3.63
CA ASN A 110 14.43 -0.75 2.67
C ASN A 110 15.04 0.66 2.78
N ILE A 111 14.22 1.69 2.93
CA ILE A 111 14.69 3.07 3.14
C ILE A 111 15.48 3.15 4.45
N ALA A 112 14.93 2.66 5.55
CA ALA A 112 15.60 2.68 6.85
C ALA A 112 16.92 1.89 6.81
N LYS A 113 16.98 0.76 6.10
CA LYS A 113 18.20 -0.04 5.96
C LYS A 113 19.27 0.67 5.15
N LYS A 114 18.90 1.44 4.12
CA LYS A 114 19.84 2.28 3.35
C LYS A 114 20.41 3.43 4.17
N ILE A 115 19.61 4.01 5.06
CA ILE A 115 20.01 5.18 5.87
C ILE A 115 20.79 4.78 7.12
N LEU A 116 20.31 3.77 7.86
CA LEU A 116 20.85 3.40 9.18
C LEU A 116 21.91 2.30 9.10
N ASP A 117 22.02 1.63 7.95
CA ASP A 117 22.82 0.41 7.73
C ASP A 117 22.65 -0.68 8.81
N ASN A 118 21.52 -0.70 9.50
CA ASN A 118 21.27 -1.65 10.59
C ASN A 118 19.90 -2.30 10.47
N SER A 119 19.87 -3.62 10.22
CA SER A 119 18.63 -4.36 10.00
C SER A 119 17.69 -4.32 11.21
N LYS A 120 18.23 -4.34 12.44
CA LYS A 120 17.41 -4.31 13.67
C LYS A 120 16.74 -2.95 13.85
N LEU A 121 17.50 -1.86 13.68
CA LEU A 121 16.95 -0.51 13.74
C LEU A 121 15.95 -0.25 12.60
N SER A 122 16.17 -0.86 11.43
CA SER A 122 15.26 -0.77 10.30
C SER A 122 13.93 -1.48 10.57
N LEU A 123 13.96 -2.66 11.20
CA LEU A 123 12.75 -3.35 11.67
C LEU A 123 12.01 -2.52 12.73
N LEU A 124 12.75 -1.92 13.68
CA LEU A 124 12.16 -1.04 14.69
C LEU A 124 11.49 0.18 14.04
N ALA A 125 12.12 0.79 13.02
CA ALA A 125 11.54 1.91 12.28
C ALA A 125 10.21 1.52 11.61
N VAL A 126 10.12 0.33 11.01
CA VAL A 126 8.85 -0.20 10.47
C VAL A 126 7.79 -0.28 11.55
N VAL A 127 8.11 -0.87 12.70
CA VAL A 127 7.16 -1.02 13.81
C VAL A 127 6.68 0.34 14.29
N VAL A 128 7.59 1.29 14.52
CA VAL A 128 7.24 2.64 15.00
C VAL A 128 6.34 3.37 14.01
N VAL A 129 6.71 3.38 12.72
CA VAL A 129 5.93 4.09 11.70
C VAL A 129 4.56 3.45 11.49
N LEU A 130 4.47 2.13 11.39
CA LEU A 130 3.21 1.45 11.10
C LEU A 130 2.30 1.27 12.32
N SER A 131 2.82 1.48 13.53
CA SER A 131 2.01 1.64 14.73
C SER A 131 1.38 3.03 14.84
N ASN A 132 1.67 3.96 13.91
CA ASN A 132 1.01 5.26 13.88
C ASN A 132 -0.51 5.05 13.61
N PRO A 133 -1.38 5.52 14.52
CA PRO A 133 -2.82 5.30 14.42
C PRO A 133 -3.44 5.92 13.16
N VAL A 134 -2.84 7.00 12.64
CA VAL A 134 -3.29 7.65 11.41
C VAL A 134 -3.03 6.76 10.19
N ILE A 135 -1.83 6.22 10.05
CA ILE A 135 -1.49 5.29 8.95
C ILE A 135 -2.35 4.03 9.07
N TRP A 136 -2.54 3.53 10.27
CA TRP A 136 -3.34 2.35 10.51
C TRP A 136 -4.81 2.58 10.12
N ARG A 137 -5.43 3.67 10.60
CA ARG A 137 -6.82 4.06 10.26
C ARG A 137 -7.03 4.21 8.76
N TRP A 138 -6.13 4.91 8.08
CA TRP A 138 -6.26 5.11 6.63
C TRP A 138 -5.97 3.87 5.81
N SER A 139 -5.33 2.86 6.40
CA SER A 139 -5.12 1.57 5.73
C SER A 139 -6.33 0.64 5.85
N THR A 140 -7.33 0.90 6.70
CA THR A 140 -8.51 0.02 6.86
C THR A 140 -9.76 0.54 6.16
N VAL A 141 -9.66 1.68 5.48
CA VAL A 141 -10.73 2.35 4.73
C VAL A 141 -10.22 2.66 3.33
N ALA A 142 -11.10 2.63 2.33
CA ALA A 142 -10.81 2.86 0.91
C ALA A 142 -10.28 4.27 0.59
N MET A 143 -9.08 4.61 1.05
CA MET A 143 -8.43 5.91 0.87
C MET A 143 -7.26 5.88 -0.10
N SER A 144 -7.15 6.92 -0.92
CA SER A 144 -6.04 7.10 -1.87
C SER A 144 -4.72 7.45 -1.16
N ASP A 145 -4.78 8.06 0.02
CA ASP A 145 -3.64 8.53 0.82
C ASP A 145 -2.55 7.47 1.00
N VAL A 146 -2.94 6.26 1.38
CA VAL A 146 -2.02 5.17 1.69
C VAL A 146 -1.33 4.67 0.42
N PHE A 147 -2.07 4.63 -0.69
CA PHE A 147 -1.51 4.26 -1.97
C PHE A 147 -0.54 5.33 -2.50
N ALA A 148 -0.90 6.61 -2.39
CA ALA A 148 -0.01 7.72 -2.74
C ALA A 148 1.28 7.67 -1.91
N LEU A 149 1.17 7.42 -0.59
CA LEU A 149 2.31 7.28 0.30
C LEU A 149 3.20 6.10 -0.10
N LEU A 150 2.61 4.93 -0.42
CA LEU A 150 3.37 3.76 -0.89
C LEU A 150 4.19 4.09 -2.14
N LEU A 151 3.59 4.75 -3.12
CA LEU A 151 4.26 5.17 -4.36
C LEU A 151 5.36 6.20 -4.07
N ALA A 152 5.11 7.17 -3.18
CA ALA A 152 6.12 8.15 -2.76
C ALA A 152 7.32 7.47 -2.08
N LEU A 153 7.09 6.47 -1.23
CA LEU A 153 8.17 5.70 -0.61
C LEU A 153 8.92 4.83 -1.63
N PHE A 154 8.25 4.26 -2.63
CA PHE A 154 8.96 3.60 -3.74
C PHE A 154 9.84 4.59 -4.49
N SER A 155 9.31 5.78 -4.79
CA SER A 155 10.09 6.84 -5.42
C SER A 155 11.35 7.19 -4.63
N LEU A 156 11.22 7.41 -3.32
CA LEU A 156 12.34 7.69 -2.43
C LEU A 156 13.33 6.51 -2.37
N ASN A 157 12.83 5.28 -2.30
CA ASN A 157 13.69 4.10 -2.28
C ASN A 157 14.57 4.00 -3.54
N PHE A 158 13.99 4.23 -4.73
CA PHE A 158 14.74 4.27 -5.98
C PHE A 158 15.67 5.49 -6.08
N PHE A 159 15.26 6.65 -5.56
CA PHE A 159 16.12 7.82 -5.50
C PHE A 159 17.39 7.54 -4.69
N LEU A 160 17.24 6.89 -3.52
CA LEU A 160 18.40 6.48 -2.69
C LEU A 160 19.30 5.47 -3.43
N ASP A 161 18.73 4.57 -4.24
CA ASP A 161 19.56 3.66 -5.06
C ASP A 161 20.36 4.41 -6.12
N TYR A 162 19.76 5.43 -6.75
CA TYR A 162 20.47 6.31 -7.67
C TYR A 162 21.57 7.08 -6.94
N TYR A 163 21.27 7.68 -5.79
CA TYR A 163 22.23 8.45 -5.00
C TYR A 163 23.46 7.62 -4.58
N SER A 164 23.25 6.39 -4.11
CA SER A 164 24.34 5.53 -3.63
C SER A 164 25.14 4.83 -4.74
N HIS A 165 24.54 4.56 -5.91
CA HIS A 165 25.15 3.71 -6.95
C HIS A 165 25.19 4.33 -8.35
N ASN A 166 24.74 5.58 -8.49
CA ASN A 166 24.62 6.32 -9.75
C ASN A 166 23.86 5.55 -10.87
N LYS A 167 22.85 4.76 -10.50
CA LYS A 167 22.05 3.96 -11.44
C LYS A 167 20.95 4.81 -12.08
N ILE A 168 21.16 5.25 -13.32
CA ILE A 168 20.21 6.10 -14.08
C ILE A 168 18.80 5.49 -14.13
N LYS A 169 18.69 4.17 -14.31
CA LYS A 169 17.38 3.48 -14.30
C LYS A 169 16.61 3.71 -12.99
N SER A 170 17.29 3.78 -11.86
CA SER A 170 16.66 4.07 -10.56
C SER A 170 16.13 5.50 -10.51
N LEU A 171 16.82 6.48 -11.10
CA LEU A 171 16.31 7.85 -11.18
C LEU A 171 15.02 7.92 -12.02
N LEU A 172 14.98 7.23 -13.16
CA LEU A 172 13.77 7.14 -14.00
C LEU A 172 12.59 6.51 -13.24
N PHE A 173 12.82 5.39 -12.55
CA PHE A 173 11.78 4.78 -11.71
C PHE A 173 11.35 5.70 -10.57
N SER A 174 12.29 6.40 -9.93
CA SER A 174 11.96 7.37 -8.89
C SER A 174 11.01 8.45 -9.40
N GLY A 175 11.30 9.05 -10.57
CA GLY A 175 10.44 10.04 -11.20
C GLY A 175 9.06 9.47 -11.58
N LEU A 176 9.02 8.25 -12.14
CA LEU A 176 7.77 7.58 -12.48
C LEU A 176 6.88 7.34 -11.25
N PHE A 177 7.44 6.78 -10.18
CA PHE A 177 6.68 6.52 -8.94
C PHE A 177 6.23 7.81 -8.26
N LEU A 178 7.03 8.88 -8.34
CA LEU A 178 6.61 10.20 -7.83
C LEU A 178 5.44 10.74 -8.64
N TYR A 179 5.53 10.69 -9.97
CA TYR A 179 4.44 11.10 -10.86
C TYR A 179 3.16 10.31 -10.60
N LEU A 180 3.25 8.99 -10.45
CA LEU A 180 2.10 8.15 -10.09
C LEU A 180 1.53 8.49 -8.72
N SER A 181 2.38 8.77 -7.72
CA SER A 181 1.95 9.22 -6.39
C SER A 181 1.15 10.51 -6.47
N LEU A 182 1.62 11.46 -7.30
CA LEU A 182 0.88 12.69 -7.59
C LEU A 182 -0.45 12.35 -8.27
N ILE A 183 -0.50 11.55 -9.34
CA ILE A 183 -1.77 11.18 -9.99
C ILE A 183 -2.78 10.56 -9.02
N VAL A 184 -2.34 9.78 -8.03
CA VAL A 184 -3.22 9.22 -6.99
C VAL A 184 -3.82 10.31 -6.11
N ARG A 185 -3.18 11.47 -6.00
CA ARG A 185 -3.50 12.58 -5.08
C ARG A 185 -3.23 13.96 -5.71
N ILE A 186 -3.71 14.20 -6.94
CA ILE A 186 -3.76 15.55 -7.52
C ILE A 186 -5.05 16.18 -7.01
N VAL A 187 -4.90 17.22 -6.20
CA VAL A 187 -6.00 18.08 -5.71
C VAL A 187 -6.54 18.89 -6.86
#